data_AF-A0A832A4T4-F1
#
_entry.id   AF-A0A832A4T4-F1
#
_cell.length_a   1.000
_cell.length_b   1.000
_cell.length_c   1.000
_cell.angle_alpha   90.00
_cell.angle_beta   90.00
_cell.angle_gamma   90.00
#
_symmetry.space_group_name_H-M   'P 1'
#
loop_
_entity.id
_entity.type
_entity.pdbx_description
1 polymer ?
#
loop_
_entity_poly.entity_id
_entity_poly.type
_entity_poly.pdbx_seq_one_letter_code
_entity_poly.pdbx_strand_id
1 'polypeptide(L)'
;MKEGNIAELRNPGSMIHDLLTEVLRHGARKLLAEAIEIEVEAFLGDLHHLRDEEGRLRLVRNGYLPERQVQTGIGNVAVKVPRVRDRCPDPVEGPIRFSSKILPRYLRRTKSLEELVPWLYLKGVSTGEMAEALTALLGPGSPGLSPSTVTRLKEVWHEDLERWRKRDLSCPFGKRA
;
A
#
# COMPACT_ATOMS: atom_id res chain seq x y z
N MET A 1 -47.48 -2.79 -2.39
CA MET A 1 -46.65 -3.80 -1.69
C MET A 1 -45.48 -3.06 -1.05
N LYS A 2 -45.56 -2.84 0.26
CA LYS A 2 -44.54 -2.18 1.09
C LYS A 2 -43.82 -3.24 1.92
N GLU A 3 -42.59 -2.89 2.30
CA GLU A 3 -41.75 -3.48 3.35
C GLU A 3 -40.84 -4.65 2.92
N GLY A 4 -39.71 -4.27 2.31
CA GLY A 4 -38.49 -5.05 2.38
C GLY A 4 -37.95 -5.01 3.81
N ASN A 5 -38.10 -6.13 4.51
CA ASN A 5 -37.82 -6.32 5.93
C ASN A 5 -36.31 -6.54 6.18
N ILE A 6 -35.46 -5.68 5.63
CA ILE A 6 -34.01 -5.71 5.86
C ILE A 6 -33.74 -4.65 6.93
N ALA A 7 -33.63 -5.09 8.19
CA ALA A 7 -33.06 -4.23 9.21
C ALA A 7 -31.63 -3.89 8.78
N GLU A 8 -31.35 -2.62 8.46
CA GLU A 8 -29.98 -2.15 8.27
C GLU A 8 -29.20 -2.49 9.55
N LEU A 9 -28.26 -3.42 9.43
CA LEU A 9 -27.38 -3.77 10.53
C LEU A 9 -26.63 -2.50 10.92
N ARG A 10 -26.78 -2.06 12.18
CA ARG A 10 -26.03 -0.90 12.66
C ARG A 10 -24.54 -1.21 12.52
N ASN A 11 -23.87 -0.51 11.62
CA ASN A 11 -22.43 -0.58 11.48
C ASN A 11 -21.78 -0.18 12.81
N PRO A 12 -21.14 -1.11 13.54
CA PRO A 12 -20.53 -0.80 14.83
C PRO A 12 -19.29 0.10 14.69
N GLY A 13 -18.76 0.27 13.48
CA GLY A 13 -17.52 1.00 13.23
C GLY A 13 -17.63 2.52 13.20
N SER A 14 -18.83 3.11 13.30
CA SER A 14 -18.95 4.57 13.47
C SER A 14 -18.41 5.06 14.82
N MET A 15 -18.15 4.14 15.77
CA MET A 15 -17.74 4.46 17.14
C MET A 15 -16.39 3.88 17.58
N ILE A 16 -15.64 3.17 16.73
CA ILE A 16 -14.30 2.67 17.11
C ILE A 16 -13.24 3.75 16.83
N HIS A 17 -13.37 4.87 17.55
CA HIS A 17 -12.28 5.80 17.79
C HIS A 17 -11.62 5.42 19.12
N ASP A 18 -10.82 4.36 19.09
CA ASP A 18 -10.06 3.96 20.26
C ASP A 18 -8.73 4.73 20.30
N LEU A 19 -8.42 5.33 21.45
CA LEU A 19 -7.21 6.13 21.71
C LEU A 19 -5.94 5.35 21.37
N LEU A 20 -5.94 4.03 21.62
CA LEU A 20 -4.81 3.17 21.27
C LEU A 20 -4.54 3.19 19.76
N THR A 21 -5.60 3.08 18.94
CA THR A 21 -5.46 3.04 17.48
C THR A 21 -4.98 4.39 16.94
N GLU A 22 -5.40 5.50 17.54
CA GLU A 22 -4.92 6.83 17.17
C GLU A 22 -3.43 7.02 17.51
N VAL A 23 -3.00 6.60 18.69
CA VAL A 23 -1.59 6.61 19.09
C VAL A 23 -0.75 5.74 18.15
N LEU A 24 -1.22 4.53 17.83
CA LEU A 24 -0.53 3.63 16.90
C LEU A 24 -0.43 4.24 15.49
N ARG A 25 -1.50 4.87 14.99
CA ARG A 25 -1.51 5.53 13.67
C ARG A 25 -0.53 6.70 13.60
N HIS A 26 -0.49 7.51 14.67
CA HIS A 26 0.47 8.61 14.78
C HIS A 26 1.91 8.11 14.87
N GLY A 27 2.16 7.08 15.69
CA GLY A 27 3.46 6.42 15.80
C GLY A 27 3.92 5.84 14.47
N ALA A 28 3.05 5.09 13.79
CA ALA A 28 3.33 4.53 12.47
C ALA A 28 3.68 5.61 11.44
N ARG A 29 2.96 6.74 11.43
CA ARG A 29 3.28 7.88 10.55
C ARG A 29 4.68 8.42 10.80
N LYS A 30 5.07 8.62 12.07
CA LYS A 30 6.41 9.11 12.44
C LYS A 30 7.49 8.11 12.04
N LEU A 31 7.31 6.84 12.39
CA LEU A 31 8.27 5.78 12.08
C LEU A 31 8.46 5.60 10.57
N LEU A 32 7.38 5.66 9.79
CA LEU A 32 7.48 5.60 8.33
C LEU A 32 8.22 6.81 7.76
N ALA A 33 7.95 8.02 8.27
CA ALA A 33 8.67 9.21 7.82
C ALA A 33 10.17 9.10 8.10
N GLU A 34 10.54 8.69 9.31
CA GLU A 34 11.93 8.50 9.73
C GLU A 34 12.63 7.42 8.88
N ALA A 35 11.98 6.28 8.69
CA ALA A 35 12.56 5.20 7.90
C ALA A 35 12.78 5.59 6.43
N ILE A 36 11.88 6.39 5.86
CA ILE A 36 12.05 6.92 4.49
C ILE A 36 13.17 7.96 4.43
N GLU A 37 13.34 8.81 5.45
CA GLU A 37 14.48 9.74 5.51
C GLU A 37 15.81 8.97 5.55
N ILE A 38 15.89 7.88 6.32
CA ILE A 38 17.06 7.00 6.35
C ILE A 38 17.35 6.39 4.96
N GLU A 39 16.32 5.93 4.24
CA GLU A 39 16.51 5.43 2.86
C GLU A 39 17.05 6.52 1.92
N VAL A 40 16.58 7.76 2.06
CA VAL A 40 17.03 8.88 1.25
C VAL A 40 18.47 9.26 1.59
N GLU A 41 18.84 9.21 2.87
CA GLU A 41 20.21 9.45 3.33
C GLU A 41 21.17 8.41 2.79
N ALA A 42 20.83 7.13 2.90
CA ALA A 42 21.61 6.05 2.30
C ALA A 42 21.76 6.26 0.79
N PHE A 43 20.67 6.56 0.08
CA PHE A 43 20.69 6.79 -1.35
C PHE A 43 21.58 7.97 -1.78
N LEU A 44 21.53 9.09 -1.06
CA LEU A 44 22.40 10.24 -1.32
C LEU A 44 23.86 9.96 -0.93
N GLY A 45 24.08 9.18 0.12
CA GLY A 45 25.41 8.73 0.56
C GLY A 45 26.08 7.84 -0.48
N ASP A 46 25.36 6.88 -1.07
CA ASP A 46 25.90 5.99 -2.10
C ASP A 46 26.33 6.77 -3.35
N LEU A 47 25.60 7.83 -3.69
CA LEU A 47 25.81 8.65 -4.88
C LEU A 47 26.54 9.96 -4.60
N HIS A 48 27.11 10.11 -3.39
CA HIS A 48 27.77 11.33 -2.94
C HIS A 48 29.00 11.71 -3.76
N HIS A 49 29.53 10.80 -4.58
CA HIS A 49 30.71 11.02 -5.43
C HIS A 49 30.35 11.70 -6.76
N LEU A 50 29.07 11.67 -7.16
CA LEU A 50 28.61 12.30 -8.40
C LEU A 50 28.57 13.83 -8.25
N ARG A 51 29.14 14.52 -9.23
CA ARG A 51 29.17 15.99 -9.33
C ARG A 51 28.44 16.47 -10.58
N ASP A 52 27.91 17.69 -10.53
CA ASP A 52 27.46 18.41 -11.72
C ASP A 52 28.64 19.06 -12.47
N GLU A 53 28.36 19.68 -13.61
CA GLU A 53 29.36 20.35 -14.46
C GLU A 53 30.10 21.47 -13.71
N GLU A 54 29.47 22.07 -12.69
CA GLU A 54 30.03 23.11 -11.85
C GLU A 54 30.68 22.59 -10.55
N GLY A 55 30.86 21.27 -10.40
CA GLY A 55 31.54 20.66 -9.27
C GLY A 55 30.73 20.61 -7.96
N ARG A 56 29.42 20.82 -8.02
CA ARG A 56 28.48 20.69 -6.90
C ARG A 56 27.89 19.27 -6.89
N LEU A 57 27.20 18.88 -5.82
CA LEU A 57 26.52 17.58 -5.75
C LEU A 57 25.44 17.47 -6.85
N ARG A 58 25.51 16.39 -7.64
CA ARG A 58 24.54 16.12 -8.71
C ARG A 58 23.12 15.89 -8.17
N LEU A 59 23.00 15.13 -7.08
CA LEU A 59 21.72 14.79 -6.46
C LEU A 59 21.50 15.63 -5.21
N VAL A 60 20.33 16.29 -5.14
CA VAL A 60 19.97 17.15 -4.01
C VAL A 60 18.55 16.89 -3.54
N ARG A 61 18.31 17.06 -2.23
CA ARG A 61 16.96 17.09 -1.68
C ARG A 61 16.22 18.32 -2.22
N ASN A 62 15.00 18.11 -2.70
CA ASN A 62 14.17 19.15 -3.31
C ASN A 62 12.72 19.04 -2.82
N GLY A 63 12.56 19.23 -1.51
CA GLY A 63 11.26 19.16 -0.84
C GLY A 63 10.70 17.75 -0.79
N TYR A 64 9.39 17.64 -0.97
CA TYR A 64 8.64 16.40 -0.77
C TYR A 64 7.63 16.19 -1.91
N LEU A 65 7.30 14.93 -2.18
CA LEU A 65 6.13 14.60 -2.99
C LEU A 65 4.83 14.96 -2.24
N PRO A 66 3.71 15.12 -2.95
CA PRO A 66 2.40 15.29 -2.33
C PRO A 66 2.12 14.18 -1.33
N GLU A 67 1.53 14.56 -0.19
CA GLU A 67 1.09 13.59 0.80
C GLU A 67 0.04 12.66 0.20
N ARG A 68 0.12 11.38 0.55
CA ARG A 68 -0.87 10.38 0.15
C ARG A 68 -1.23 9.48 1.32
N GLN A 69 -2.42 8.90 1.27
CA GLN A 69 -2.90 7.94 2.25
C GLN A 69 -2.57 6.51 1.82
N VAL A 70 -2.14 5.69 2.78
CA VAL A 70 -1.94 4.24 2.61
C VAL A 70 -2.87 3.51 3.55
N GLN A 71 -3.64 2.56 3.02
CA GLN A 71 -4.56 1.75 3.79
C GLN A 71 -3.82 0.61 4.49
N THR A 72 -3.83 0.64 5.82
CA THR A 72 -3.19 -0.33 6.71
C THR A 72 -4.24 -1.00 7.60
N GLY A 73 -3.86 -2.02 8.38
CA GLY A 73 -4.76 -2.67 9.34
C GLY A 73 -5.22 -1.75 10.48
N ILE A 74 -4.54 -0.64 10.74
CA ILE A 74 -4.91 0.38 11.74
C ILE A 74 -5.63 1.60 11.11
N GLY A 75 -6.14 1.43 9.89
CA GLY A 75 -6.76 2.46 9.08
C GLY A 75 -5.76 3.17 8.16
N ASN A 76 -6.12 4.37 7.71
CA ASN A 76 -5.27 5.16 6.81
C ASN A 76 -4.09 5.78 7.55
N VAL A 77 -2.90 5.64 6.97
CA VAL A 77 -1.71 6.35 7.41
C VAL A 77 -1.28 7.32 6.31
N ALA A 78 -1.20 8.60 6.66
CA ALA A 78 -0.73 9.65 5.78
C ALA A 78 0.80 9.61 5.69
N VAL A 79 1.33 9.53 4.47
CA VAL A 79 2.77 9.42 4.22
C VAL A 79 3.24 10.49 3.25
N LYS A 80 4.43 11.01 3.52
CA LYS A 80 5.10 12.02 2.72
C LYS A 80 6.51 11.52 2.40
N VAL A 81 6.85 11.50 1.11
CA VAL A 81 8.15 10.98 0.65
C VAL A 81 9.04 12.15 0.25
N PRO A 82 10.29 12.23 0.74
CA PRO A 82 11.23 13.25 0.31
C PRO A 82 11.52 13.11 -1.18
N ARG A 83 11.67 14.24 -1.86
CA ARG A 83 11.96 14.28 -3.29
C ARG A 83 13.44 14.54 -3.49
N VAL A 84 14.10 13.66 -4.24
CA VAL A 84 15.46 13.88 -4.72
C VAL A 84 15.41 14.39 -6.16
N ARG A 85 16.17 15.45 -6.46
CA ARG A 85 16.34 16.02 -7.78
C ARG A 85 17.74 15.72 -8.30
N ASP A 86 17.79 15.16 -9.50
CA ASP A 86 19.01 15.10 -10.31
C ASP A 86 19.18 16.43 -11.06
N ARG A 87 20.34 17.08 -10.91
CA ARG A 87 20.67 18.35 -11.56
C ARG A 87 21.24 18.18 -12.96
N CYS A 88 21.88 17.04 -13.24
CA CYS A 88 22.58 16.77 -14.48
C CYS A 88 22.13 15.41 -15.01
N PRO A 89 20.88 15.31 -15.53
CA PRO A 89 20.38 14.05 -16.07
C PRO A 89 21.17 13.65 -17.32
N ASP A 90 21.45 12.36 -17.45
CA ASP A 90 22.13 11.83 -18.63
C ASP A 90 21.19 11.92 -19.86
N PRO A 91 21.65 12.37 -21.04
CA PRO A 91 20.83 12.45 -22.24
C PRO A 91 20.30 11.09 -22.74
N VAL A 92 21.03 10.01 -22.46
CA VAL A 92 20.74 8.65 -22.93
C VAL A 92 20.06 7.83 -21.84
N GLU A 93 20.59 7.84 -20.62
CA GLU A 93 20.05 7.02 -19.51
C GLU A 93 18.95 7.71 -18.71
N GLY A 94 18.83 9.04 -18.83
CA GLY A 94 17.84 9.85 -18.14
C GLY A 94 18.21 10.23 -16.69
N PRO A 95 17.26 10.80 -15.93
CA PRO A 95 17.53 11.24 -14.56
C PRO A 95 17.59 10.08 -13.57
N ILE A 96 18.55 10.13 -12.65
CA ILE A 96 18.60 9.23 -11.51
C ILE A 96 17.44 9.57 -10.56
N ARG A 97 16.60 8.57 -10.25
CA ARG A 97 15.38 8.75 -9.45
C ARG A 97 15.45 7.92 -8.17
N PHE A 98 15.20 8.59 -7.05
CA PHE A 98 14.93 7.89 -5.80
C PHE A 98 13.58 7.14 -5.88
N SER A 99 13.60 5.89 -5.41
CA SER A 99 12.41 5.09 -5.14
C SER A 99 12.58 4.39 -3.80
N SER A 100 11.69 4.70 -2.86
CA SER A 100 11.65 4.04 -1.55
C SER A 100 11.35 2.54 -1.70
N LYS A 101 12.04 1.69 -0.93
CA LYS A 101 11.76 0.25 -0.88
C LYS A 101 10.61 -0.03 0.10
N ILE A 102 10.58 0.71 1.21
CA ILE A 102 9.49 0.66 2.20
C ILE A 102 8.17 1.15 1.59
N LEU A 103 8.21 2.22 0.80
CA LEU A 103 7.03 2.86 0.24
C LEU A 103 7.11 3.01 -1.29
N PRO A 104 6.93 1.91 -2.05
CA PRO A 104 6.98 1.93 -3.51
C PRO A 104 6.01 2.95 -4.12
N ARG A 105 6.29 3.39 -5.35
CA ARG A 105 5.39 4.28 -6.08
C ARG A 105 4.02 3.61 -6.24
N TYR A 106 2.97 4.42 -6.06
CA TYR A 106 1.57 3.98 -6.19
C TYR A 106 1.09 2.92 -5.19
N LEU A 107 1.88 2.55 -4.16
CA LEU A 107 1.38 1.73 -3.06
C LEU A 107 0.17 2.41 -2.41
N ARG A 108 -1.00 1.76 -2.48
CA ARG A 108 -2.26 2.24 -1.89
C ARG A 108 -2.64 1.50 -0.62
N ARG A 109 -2.26 0.22 -0.52
CA ARG A 109 -2.68 -0.68 0.55
C ARG A 109 -1.51 -1.55 1.00
N THR A 110 -1.57 -2.04 2.23
CA THR A 110 -0.67 -3.07 2.72
C THR A 110 -1.01 -4.43 2.12
N LYS A 111 0.00 -5.27 1.92
CA LYS A 111 -0.16 -6.62 1.37
C LYS A 111 -1.13 -7.48 2.21
N SER A 112 -1.08 -7.36 3.54
CA SER A 112 -2.02 -8.06 4.43
C SER A 112 -3.48 -7.72 4.14
N LEU A 113 -3.78 -6.47 3.77
CA LEU A 113 -5.14 -6.06 3.41
C LEU A 113 -5.55 -6.53 2.02
N GLU A 114 -4.60 -6.58 1.07
CA GLU A 114 -4.84 -7.12 -0.28
C GLU A 114 -5.12 -8.62 -0.24
N GLU A 115 -4.47 -9.37 0.64
CA GLU A 115 -4.68 -10.81 0.84
C GLU A 115 -5.96 -11.12 1.63
N LEU A 116 -6.33 -10.26 2.59
CA LEU A 116 -7.55 -10.43 3.39
C LEU A 116 -8.82 -10.42 2.52
N VAL A 117 -8.86 -9.54 1.51
CA VAL A 117 -10.06 -9.33 0.69
C VAL A 117 -10.50 -10.60 -0.07
N PRO A 118 -9.65 -11.28 -0.86
CA PRO A 118 -10.01 -12.55 -1.47
C PRO A 118 -10.32 -13.65 -0.45
N TRP A 119 -9.65 -13.67 0.70
CA TRP A 119 -9.94 -14.65 1.75
C TRP A 119 -11.35 -14.49 2.33
N LEU A 120 -11.79 -13.24 2.59
CA LEU A 120 -13.16 -12.95 3.03
C LEU A 120 -14.19 -13.37 1.98
N TYR A 121 -13.89 -13.19 0.69
CA TYR A 121 -14.74 -13.67 -0.38
C TYR A 121 -14.89 -15.20 -0.35
N LEU A 122 -13.80 -15.94 -0.13
CA LEU A 122 -13.85 -17.40 0.03
C LEU A 122 -14.63 -17.85 1.27
N LYS A 123 -14.68 -17.02 2.31
CA LYS A 123 -15.51 -17.24 3.51
C LYS A 123 -16.99 -16.92 3.30
N GLY A 124 -17.39 -16.50 2.10
CA GLY A 124 -18.77 -16.24 1.75
C GLY A 124 -19.23 -14.81 2.02
N VAL A 125 -18.33 -13.88 2.35
CA VAL A 125 -18.66 -12.46 2.45
C VAL A 125 -18.93 -11.92 1.05
N SER A 126 -20.14 -11.41 0.81
CA SER A 126 -20.47 -10.85 -0.49
C SER A 126 -19.65 -9.60 -0.80
N THR A 127 -19.44 -9.30 -2.08
CA THR A 127 -18.69 -8.11 -2.52
C THR A 127 -19.30 -6.81 -1.98
N GLY A 128 -20.63 -6.77 -1.81
CA GLY A 128 -21.35 -5.62 -1.26
C GLY A 128 -21.12 -5.44 0.25
N GLU A 129 -21.26 -6.52 1.02
CA GLU A 129 -21.04 -6.51 2.49
C GLU A 129 -19.58 -6.30 2.86
N MET A 130 -18.64 -6.66 1.98
CA MET A 130 -17.21 -6.51 2.24
C MET A 130 -16.79 -5.05 2.44
N ALA A 131 -17.32 -4.14 1.63
CA ALA A 131 -17.03 -2.72 1.75
C ALA A 131 -17.53 -2.18 3.11
N GLU A 132 -18.71 -2.61 3.54
CA GLU A 132 -19.29 -2.24 4.83
C GLU A 132 -18.48 -2.81 6.00
N ALA A 133 -18.16 -4.12 5.96
CA ALA A 133 -17.39 -4.80 6.99
C ALA A 133 -15.99 -4.20 7.17
N LEU A 134 -15.31 -3.88 6.07
CA LEU A 134 -13.98 -3.27 6.12
C LEU A 134 -14.03 -1.79 6.51
N THR A 135 -15.12 -1.08 6.20
CA THR A 135 -15.35 0.27 6.75
C THR A 135 -15.59 0.22 8.24
N ALA A 136 -16.28 -0.81 8.73
CA ALA A 136 -16.52 -1.00 10.16
C ALA A 136 -15.21 -1.21 10.94
N LEU A 137 -14.28 -1.96 10.35
CA LEU A 137 -12.99 -2.30 10.97
C LEU A 137 -11.93 -1.20 10.81
N LEU A 138 -11.82 -0.61 9.62
CA LEU A 138 -10.75 0.34 9.26
C LEU A 138 -11.14 1.80 9.44
N GLY A 139 -12.42 2.04 9.76
CA GLY A 139 -13.02 3.36 9.93
C GLY A 139 -13.53 3.99 8.62
N PRO A 140 -14.21 5.15 8.73
CA PRO A 140 -14.80 5.88 7.60
C PRO A 140 -13.78 6.35 6.56
N GLY A 141 -12.49 6.30 6.91
CA GLY A 141 -11.37 6.60 6.01
C GLY A 141 -11.03 5.49 5.02
N SER A 142 -11.80 4.41 4.83
CA SER A 142 -11.43 3.31 3.93
C SER A 142 -12.11 3.30 2.53
N PRO A 143 -12.25 4.42 1.78
CA PRO A 143 -13.03 4.47 0.52
C PRO A 143 -12.34 3.80 -0.69
N GLY A 144 -11.46 2.82 -0.47
CA GLY A 144 -10.67 2.19 -1.53
C GLY A 144 -11.12 0.78 -1.94
N LEU A 145 -12.18 0.25 -1.33
CA LEU A 145 -12.65 -1.14 -1.56
C LEU A 145 -13.96 -1.13 -2.32
N SER A 146 -13.99 -0.40 -3.44
CA SER A 146 -15.10 -0.51 -4.38
C SER A 146 -15.27 -1.97 -4.82
N PRO A 147 -16.49 -2.38 -5.22
CA PRO A 147 -16.71 -3.70 -5.80
C PRO A 147 -15.74 -4.02 -6.95
N SER A 148 -15.39 -3.02 -7.76
CA SER A 148 -14.38 -3.16 -8.83
C SER A 148 -12.97 -3.47 -8.31
N THR A 149 -12.59 -2.93 -7.16
CA THR A 149 -11.29 -3.22 -6.52
C THR A 149 -11.27 -4.66 -5.99
N VAL A 150 -12.36 -5.12 -5.39
CA VAL A 150 -12.51 -6.51 -4.93
C VAL A 150 -12.43 -7.49 -6.10
N THR A 151 -13.13 -7.21 -7.21
CA THR A 151 -13.05 -8.02 -8.42
C THR A 151 -11.63 -8.13 -8.96
N ARG A 152 -10.90 -7.00 -9.04
CA ARG A 152 -9.50 -7.01 -9.49
C ARG A 152 -8.58 -7.80 -8.55
N LEU A 153 -8.78 -7.71 -7.24
CA LEU A 153 -8.00 -8.50 -6.27
C LEU A 153 -8.29 -10.00 -6.40
N LYS A 154 -9.53 -10.38 -6.74
CA LYS A 154 -9.91 -11.75 -7.04
C LYS A 154 -9.26 -12.27 -8.33
N GLU A 155 -9.07 -11.44 -9.35
CA GLU A 155 -8.42 -11.85 -10.60
C GLU A 155 -7.02 -12.41 -10.37
N VAL A 156 -6.23 -11.81 -9.47
CA VAL A 156 -4.90 -12.33 -9.08
C VAL A 156 -5.00 -13.77 -8.58
N TRP A 157 -5.99 -14.05 -7.73
CA TRP A 157 -6.21 -15.41 -7.21
C TRP A 157 -6.75 -16.36 -8.29
N HIS A 158 -7.52 -15.84 -9.25
CA HIS A 158 -7.96 -16.65 -10.39
C HIS A 158 -6.77 -17.07 -11.25
N GLU A 159 -5.78 -16.19 -11.47
CA GLU A 159 -4.55 -16.57 -12.15
C GLU A 159 -3.75 -17.62 -11.38
N ASP A 160 -3.64 -17.46 -10.05
CA ASP A 160 -2.95 -18.44 -9.20
C ASP A 160 -3.65 -19.81 -9.24
N LEU A 161 -4.99 -19.83 -9.24
CA LEU A 161 -5.78 -21.04 -9.43
C LEU A 161 -5.51 -21.68 -10.79
N GLU A 162 -5.47 -20.90 -11.87
CA GLU A 162 -5.18 -21.40 -13.21
C GLU A 162 -3.76 -21.97 -13.32
N ARG A 163 -2.78 -21.30 -12.70
CA ARG A 163 -1.40 -21.84 -12.60
C ARG A 163 -1.38 -23.14 -11.80
N TRP A 164 -2.10 -23.21 -10.68
CA TRP A 164 -2.19 -24.42 -9.86
C TRP A 164 -2.88 -25.57 -10.60
N ARG A 165 -3.94 -25.30 -11.37
CA ARG A 165 -4.65 -26.29 -12.20
C ARG A 165 -3.78 -26.88 -13.29
N LYS A 166 -2.90 -26.06 -13.89
CA LYS A 166 -1.99 -26.44 -14.98
C LYS A 166 -0.64 -26.99 -14.48
N ARG A 167 -0.45 -27.11 -13.17
CA ARG A 167 0.83 -27.56 -12.61
C ARG A 167 1.09 -29.02 -13.00
N ASP A 168 2.34 -29.32 -13.30
CA ASP A 168 2.77 -30.69 -13.53
C ASP A 168 2.64 -31.49 -12.22
N LEU A 169 1.91 -32.61 -12.30
CA LEU A 169 1.67 -33.51 -11.18
C LEU A 169 2.68 -34.66 -11.14
N SER A 170 3.52 -34.81 -12.17
CA SER A 170 4.52 -35.87 -12.27
C SER A 170 5.74 -35.65 -11.37
N CYS A 171 5.94 -34.41 -10.87
CA CYS A 171 7.01 -34.09 -9.93
C CYS A 171 6.53 -34.26 -8.47
N PRO A 172 7.04 -35.24 -7.71
CA PRO A 172 6.67 -35.42 -6.31
C PRO A 172 7.34 -34.30 -5.50
N PHE A 173 6.55 -33.29 -5.12
CA PHE A 173 6.87 -32.24 -4.15
C PHE A 173 8.31 -31.70 -4.22
N GLY A 174 8.53 -30.70 -5.08
CA GLY A 174 9.74 -29.87 -5.03
C GLY A 174 9.97 -29.34 -3.61
N LYS A 175 11.13 -29.69 -3.02
CA LYS A 175 11.60 -29.18 -1.74
C LYS A 175 11.53 -27.65 -1.75
N ARG A 176 10.68 -27.05 -0.90
CA ARG A 176 10.80 -25.63 -0.57
C ARG A 176 12.10 -25.47 0.23
N ALA A 177 13.08 -24.77 -0.33
CA ALA A 177 14.19 -24.18 0.42
C ALA A 177 13.75 -22.83 0.98
#